data_AF-A0A2D6L650-F1
#
_entry.id   AF-A0A2D6L650-F1
#
_cell.length_a   1.000
_cell.length_b   1.000
_cell.length_c   1.000
_cell.angle_alpha   90.00
_cell.angle_beta   90.00
_cell.angle_gamma   90.00
#
_symmetry.space_group_name_H-M   'P 1'
#
loop_
_entity.id
_entity.type
_entity.pdbx_description
1 polymer ?
#
loop_
_entity_poly.entity_id
_entity_poly.type
_entity_poly.pdbx_seq_one_letter_code
_entity_poly.pdbx_strand_id
1 'polypeptide(L)'
;MNQMKGQFGTANITIPLDQVEETCQQQIQVFLDHPAFTQQIAIMPDTHAGKGAVIGFTMPLGDRVIPNVIGVDIGCGMHSFSFGRDMGVSHEHVDAFVRAHVPFGFNVHERPAIDTARDFPWEAVTRQARSFAARFSAQRGLKMTAPRYCMDWFLAKCRQIGMDSGRTIRSLGSLGGGNHFIEIGRSTTSEDLWVTIHTGSRGFGLKIANYWQSIATRNRTTGLRDILRTETARIKAETKNRRDIQGKIAEVRTRLGLDKNGNPSGLEWLEDEDMAGYLFDMIFAQAYAEENRRVIASVLCRALGVEIGDEVHSVHNFISPEDFIIRKGAISSYDDERMIIPF
;
A
#
# COMPACT_ATOMS: atom_id res chain seq x y z
N MET A 1 -11.59 -28.20 2.65
CA MET A 1 -10.84 -27.20 3.43
C MET A 1 -10.38 -26.14 2.46
N ASN A 2 -10.75 -24.88 2.67
CA ASN A 2 -10.33 -23.76 1.80
C ASN A 2 -8.96 -23.26 2.27
N GLN A 3 -7.94 -24.12 2.11
CA GLN A 3 -6.59 -23.82 2.56
C GLN A 3 -5.59 -24.21 1.47
N MET A 4 -4.61 -23.33 1.23
CA MET A 4 -3.45 -23.60 0.40
C MET A 4 -2.20 -23.69 1.27
N LYS A 5 -1.24 -24.52 0.86
CA LYS A 5 0.02 -24.73 1.57
C LYS A 5 1.18 -24.68 0.58
N GLY A 6 2.21 -23.92 0.93
CA GLY A 6 3.46 -23.87 0.20
C GLY A 6 4.63 -24.32 1.06
N GLN A 7 5.83 -24.02 0.58
CA GLN A 7 7.09 -24.38 1.20
C GLN A 7 7.32 -23.69 2.55
N PHE A 8 6.92 -22.42 2.67
CA PHE A 8 7.21 -21.58 3.86
C PHE A 8 5.97 -21.21 4.66
N GLY A 9 4.78 -21.23 4.05
CA GLY A 9 3.56 -20.73 4.69
C GLY A 9 2.30 -21.48 4.33
N THR A 10 1.19 -21.05 4.93
CA THR A 10 -0.17 -21.50 4.61
C THR A 10 -1.10 -20.30 4.44
N ALA A 11 -2.11 -20.44 3.59
CA ALA A 11 -3.15 -19.43 3.39
C ALA A 11 -4.52 -20.04 3.67
N ASN A 12 -5.30 -19.37 4.52
CA ASN A 12 -6.72 -19.64 4.68
C ASN A 12 -7.49 -18.77 3.68
N ILE A 13 -8.38 -19.38 2.91
CA ILE A 13 -9.16 -18.72 1.86
C ILE A 13 -10.61 -18.70 2.32
N THR A 14 -11.22 -17.51 2.33
CA THR A 14 -12.59 -17.34 2.83
C THR A 14 -13.65 -17.94 1.91
N ILE A 15 -13.36 -18.07 0.61
CA ILE A 15 -14.24 -18.67 -0.41
C ILE A 15 -13.71 -20.03 -0.89
N PRO A 16 -14.56 -20.88 -1.49
CA PRO A 16 -14.12 -22.12 -2.14
C PRO A 16 -13.01 -21.86 -3.16
N LEU A 17 -11.98 -22.72 -3.17
CA LEU A 17 -10.79 -22.52 -4.01
C LEU A 17 -11.12 -22.52 -5.51
N ASP A 18 -12.13 -23.28 -5.93
CA ASP A 18 -12.61 -23.33 -7.32
C ASP A 18 -13.31 -22.05 -7.78
N GLN A 19 -13.64 -21.14 -6.86
CA GLN A 19 -14.15 -19.79 -7.16
C GLN A 19 -13.04 -18.73 -7.27
N VAL A 20 -11.81 -19.06 -6.88
CA VAL A 20 -10.64 -18.17 -7.03
C VAL A 20 -10.05 -18.37 -8.42
N GLU A 21 -9.83 -17.28 -9.15
CA GLU A 21 -9.19 -17.34 -10.48
C GLU A 21 -7.83 -18.05 -10.43
N GLU A 22 -7.52 -18.88 -11.44
CA GLU A 22 -6.29 -19.67 -11.47
C GLU A 22 -5.02 -18.80 -11.36
N THR A 23 -5.01 -17.63 -12.00
CA THR A 23 -3.92 -16.65 -11.92
C THR A 23 -3.72 -16.12 -10.50
N CYS A 24 -4.81 -15.91 -9.75
CA CYS A 24 -4.78 -15.50 -8.35
C CYS A 24 -4.26 -16.65 -7.48
N GLN A 25 -4.73 -17.89 -7.69
CA GLN A 25 -4.21 -19.07 -6.99
C GLN A 25 -2.69 -19.24 -7.20
N GLN A 26 -2.21 -19.09 -8.43
CA GLN A 26 -0.78 -19.15 -8.75
C GLN A 26 0.02 -18.06 -8.00
N GLN A 27 -0.52 -16.84 -7.92
CA GLN A 27 0.13 -15.74 -7.19
C GLN A 27 0.14 -15.98 -5.67
N ILE A 28 -0.94 -16.54 -5.10
CA ILE A 28 -0.98 -16.99 -3.70
C ILE A 28 0.08 -18.07 -3.47
N GLN A 29 0.21 -19.04 -4.37
CA GLN A 29 1.21 -20.10 -4.28
C GLN A 29 2.64 -19.54 -4.27
N VAL A 30 2.94 -18.55 -5.13
CA VAL A 30 4.24 -17.85 -5.14
C VAL A 30 4.54 -17.22 -3.76
N PHE A 31 3.55 -16.64 -3.09
CA PHE A 31 3.75 -16.11 -1.74
C PHE A 31 4.04 -17.23 -0.75
N LEU A 32 3.26 -18.30 -0.75
CA LEU A 32 3.41 -19.44 0.16
C LEU A 32 4.75 -20.18 -0.01
N ASP A 33 5.34 -20.11 -1.20
CA ASP A 33 6.65 -20.67 -1.53
C ASP A 33 7.79 -19.67 -1.37
N HIS A 34 7.54 -18.45 -0.88
CA HIS A 34 8.55 -17.42 -0.70
C HIS A 34 8.92 -17.20 0.78
N PRO A 35 10.23 -17.12 1.13
CA PRO A 35 10.70 -17.13 2.52
C PRO A 35 10.37 -15.86 3.33
N ALA A 36 9.77 -14.84 2.71
CA ALA A 36 9.26 -13.67 3.41
C ALA A 36 7.83 -13.85 3.95
N PHE A 37 7.12 -14.91 3.55
CA PHE A 37 5.73 -15.16 3.93
C PHE A 37 5.62 -16.39 4.84
N THR A 38 6.19 -16.26 6.03
CA THR A 38 6.24 -17.34 7.04
C THR A 38 5.05 -17.34 7.98
N GLN A 39 4.30 -16.24 8.02
CA GLN A 39 3.14 -16.09 8.89
C GLN A 39 1.88 -16.63 8.21
N GLN A 40 0.84 -16.92 8.99
CA GLN A 40 -0.45 -17.35 8.45
C GLN A 40 -1.04 -16.26 7.56
N ILE A 41 -1.28 -16.59 6.29
CA ILE A 41 -1.98 -15.70 5.36
C ILE A 41 -3.48 -15.92 5.49
N ALA A 42 -4.25 -14.85 5.39
CA ALA A 42 -5.69 -14.89 5.13
C ALA A 42 -6.01 -14.14 3.83
N ILE A 43 -6.81 -14.78 2.98
CA ILE A 43 -7.24 -14.29 1.68
C ILE A 43 -8.75 -14.00 1.73
N MET A 44 -9.12 -12.76 1.40
CA MET A 44 -10.47 -12.21 1.48
C MET A 44 -11.36 -12.67 0.30
N PRO A 45 -12.71 -12.57 0.42
CA PRO A 45 -13.63 -13.07 -0.61
C PRO A 45 -13.50 -12.36 -1.96
N ASP A 46 -13.07 -11.11 -1.97
CA ASP A 46 -12.85 -10.26 -3.16
C ASP A 46 -11.46 -10.45 -3.78
N THR A 47 -10.75 -11.52 -3.39
CA THR A 47 -9.39 -11.79 -3.87
C THR A 47 -9.30 -11.89 -5.38
N HIS A 48 -8.26 -11.29 -5.94
CA HIS A 48 -7.95 -11.38 -7.36
C HIS A 48 -6.46 -11.13 -7.61
N ALA A 49 -6.00 -11.51 -8.80
CA ALA A 49 -4.62 -11.30 -9.20
C ALA A 49 -4.35 -9.79 -9.33
N GLY A 50 -3.31 -9.30 -8.66
CA GLY A 50 -2.89 -7.90 -8.74
C GLY A 50 -1.51 -7.74 -9.36
N LYS A 51 -1.15 -6.51 -9.70
CA LYS A 51 0.17 -6.18 -10.27
C LYS A 51 1.26 -6.33 -9.19
N GLY A 52 1.88 -7.50 -9.14
CA GLY A 52 2.98 -7.83 -8.22
C GLY A 52 2.54 -8.42 -6.89
N ALA A 53 1.29 -8.21 -6.47
CA ALA A 53 0.74 -8.79 -5.24
C ALA A 53 -0.73 -9.16 -5.37
N VAL A 54 -1.15 -10.20 -4.65
CA VAL A 54 -2.56 -10.60 -4.53
C VAL A 54 -3.34 -9.47 -3.82
N ILE A 55 -4.49 -9.09 -4.37
CA ILE A 55 -5.44 -8.18 -3.71
C ILE A 55 -6.38 -9.00 -2.84
N GLY A 56 -6.84 -8.48 -1.69
CA GLY A 56 -7.56 -9.24 -0.69
C GLY A 56 -6.62 -10.03 0.23
N PHE A 57 -5.36 -9.62 0.34
CA PHE A 57 -4.32 -10.31 1.12
C PHE A 57 -4.11 -9.67 2.48
N THR A 58 -4.01 -10.51 3.52
CA THR A 58 -3.55 -10.09 4.85
C THR A 58 -2.56 -11.08 5.46
N MET A 59 -1.61 -10.58 6.24
CA MET A 59 -0.62 -11.39 6.94
C MET A 59 0.01 -10.60 8.10
N PRO A 60 0.21 -11.19 9.30
CA PRO A 60 1.05 -10.58 10.32
C PRO A 60 2.45 -10.27 9.77
N LEU A 61 3.03 -9.14 10.15
CA LEU A 61 4.38 -8.75 9.75
C LEU A 61 5.39 -9.71 10.38
N GLY A 62 6.18 -10.37 9.52
CA GLY A 62 7.30 -11.22 9.94
C GLY A 62 8.54 -10.41 10.33
N ASP A 63 9.71 -11.01 10.13
CA ASP A 63 11.03 -10.36 10.18
C ASP A 63 11.43 -9.72 8.84
N ARG A 64 10.60 -9.91 7.81
CA ARG A 64 10.85 -9.48 6.43
C ARG A 64 9.64 -8.74 5.88
N VAL A 65 9.92 -7.74 5.04
CA VAL A 65 8.89 -7.00 4.32
C VAL A 65 9.27 -6.82 2.86
N ILE A 66 8.31 -6.98 1.95
CA ILE A 66 8.50 -6.73 0.52
C ILE A 66 7.69 -5.48 0.18
N PRO A 67 8.34 -4.32 -0.09
CA PRO A 67 7.63 -3.07 -0.38
C PRO A 67 6.60 -3.19 -1.51
N ASN A 68 6.90 -3.98 -2.56
CA ASN A 68 5.98 -4.24 -3.66
C ASN A 68 4.68 -4.98 -3.27
N VAL A 69 4.64 -5.69 -2.12
CA VAL A 69 3.45 -6.44 -1.68
C VAL A 69 2.35 -5.50 -1.18
N ILE A 70 2.71 -4.49 -0.41
CA ILE A 70 1.80 -3.41 0.00
C ILE A 70 1.39 -2.61 -1.24
N GLY A 71 2.29 -2.55 -2.21
CA GLY A 71 2.06 -1.98 -3.54
C GLY A 71 2.21 -0.47 -3.56
N VAL A 72 1.92 0.07 -4.73
CA VAL A 72 2.31 1.44 -5.11
C VAL A 72 1.44 2.54 -4.51
N ASP A 73 0.32 2.20 -3.87
CA ASP A 73 -0.60 3.18 -3.31
C ASP A 73 -0.77 2.96 -1.81
N ILE A 74 0.31 3.22 -1.09
CA ILE A 74 0.36 3.17 0.37
C ILE A 74 -0.65 4.15 0.93
N GLY A 75 -1.46 3.71 1.90
CA GLY A 75 -2.47 4.54 2.54
C GLY A 75 -3.74 4.78 1.69
N CYS A 76 -3.87 4.10 0.53
CA CYS A 76 -5.14 4.06 -0.20
C CYS A 76 -6.25 3.63 0.75
N GLY A 77 -7.33 4.40 0.77
CA GLY A 77 -8.34 4.35 1.81
C GLY A 77 -9.55 5.20 1.47
N MET A 78 -10.59 5.01 2.26
CA MET A 78 -11.82 5.75 2.18
C MET A 78 -12.01 6.59 3.43
N HIS A 79 -12.57 7.78 3.22
CA HIS A 79 -13.15 8.62 4.27
C HIS A 79 -14.59 8.84 3.88
N SER A 80 -15.53 8.38 4.71
CA SER A 80 -16.95 8.59 4.50
C SER A 80 -17.54 9.42 5.64
N PHE A 81 -18.36 10.41 5.31
CA PHE A 81 -19.03 11.23 6.32
C PHE A 81 -20.44 11.63 5.90
N SER A 82 -21.34 11.70 6.88
CA SER A 82 -22.70 12.22 6.72
C SER A 82 -22.72 13.74 6.79
N PHE A 83 -23.72 14.36 6.14
CA PHE A 83 -23.86 15.82 6.13
C PHE A 83 -25.31 16.32 6.11
N GLY A 84 -26.28 15.47 6.47
CA GLY A 84 -27.72 15.79 6.52
C GLY A 84 -28.53 15.04 5.46
N ARG A 85 -29.83 15.35 5.35
CA ARG A 85 -30.78 14.57 4.50
C ARG A 85 -31.04 15.16 3.12
N ASP A 86 -30.62 16.40 2.94
CA ASP A 86 -30.78 17.18 1.72
C ASP A 86 -29.46 17.86 1.38
N MET A 87 -29.18 17.93 0.09
CA MET A 87 -27.97 18.57 -0.43
C MET A 87 -28.02 20.09 -0.26
N GLY A 88 -29.22 20.69 -0.24
CA GLY A 88 -29.42 22.15 -0.23
C GLY A 88 -28.98 22.86 -1.52
N VAL A 89 -28.32 22.16 -2.44
CA VAL A 89 -27.81 22.61 -3.73
C VAL A 89 -28.02 21.53 -4.80
N SER A 90 -28.00 21.90 -6.08
CA SER A 90 -28.17 20.91 -7.17
C SER A 90 -26.94 20.02 -7.32
N HIS A 91 -27.13 18.80 -7.82
CA HIS A 91 -26.02 17.86 -8.08
C HIS A 91 -25.01 18.43 -9.07
N GLU A 92 -25.46 19.17 -10.09
CA GLU A 92 -24.61 19.82 -11.08
C GLU A 92 -23.74 20.91 -10.46
N HIS A 93 -24.29 21.65 -9.48
CA HIS A 93 -23.51 22.65 -8.75
C HIS A 93 -22.37 21.99 -7.98
N VAL A 94 -22.67 20.90 -7.26
CA VAL A 94 -21.66 20.17 -6.47
C VAL A 94 -20.61 19.54 -7.37
N ASP A 95 -21.01 18.83 -8.43
CA ASP A 95 -20.06 18.22 -9.37
C ASP A 95 -19.16 19.30 -10.02
N ALA A 96 -19.73 20.41 -10.49
CA ALA A 96 -18.96 21.51 -11.07
C ALA A 96 -17.99 22.14 -10.06
N PHE A 97 -18.45 22.40 -8.83
CA PHE A 97 -17.61 22.96 -7.77
C PHE A 97 -16.47 22.01 -7.40
N VAL A 98 -16.76 20.73 -7.19
CA VAL A 98 -15.76 19.71 -6.85
C VAL A 98 -14.75 19.57 -7.98
N ARG A 99 -15.16 19.49 -9.25
CA ARG A 99 -14.24 19.40 -10.39
C ARG A 99 -13.34 20.63 -10.53
N ALA A 100 -13.84 21.81 -10.18
CA ALA A 100 -13.06 23.04 -10.20
C ALA A 100 -12.02 23.12 -9.07
N HIS A 101 -12.26 22.44 -7.93
CA HIS A 101 -11.44 22.58 -6.72
C HIS A 101 -10.72 21.30 -6.28
N VAL A 102 -11.00 20.15 -6.89
CA VAL A 102 -10.34 18.87 -6.60
C VAL A 102 -9.73 18.33 -7.90
N PRO A 103 -8.43 18.54 -8.13
CA PRO A 103 -7.73 18.00 -9.28
C PRO A 103 -7.82 16.47 -9.32
N PHE A 104 -8.00 15.90 -10.50
CA PHE A 104 -8.09 14.46 -10.73
C PHE A 104 -7.21 14.01 -11.90
N GLY A 105 -7.06 12.70 -12.07
CA GLY A 105 -6.11 12.10 -13.00
C GLY A 105 -4.66 12.42 -12.62
N PHE A 106 -3.92 13.00 -13.58
CA PHE A 106 -2.52 13.42 -13.39
C PHE A 106 -2.37 14.88 -12.95
N ASN A 107 -3.49 15.62 -12.84
CA ASN A 107 -3.49 17.01 -12.46
C ASN A 107 -3.25 17.18 -10.96
N VAL A 108 -2.71 18.34 -10.61
CA VAL A 108 -2.46 18.80 -9.23
C VAL A 108 -2.93 20.25 -9.14
N HIS A 109 -3.01 20.80 -7.94
CA HIS A 109 -3.38 22.20 -7.77
C HIS A 109 -2.35 23.15 -8.39
N GLU A 110 -2.77 24.34 -8.80
CA GLU A 110 -1.83 25.39 -9.25
C GLU A 110 -1.05 25.99 -8.08
N ARG A 111 -1.67 26.07 -6.91
CA ARG A 111 -1.09 26.50 -5.63
C ARG A 111 -1.41 25.47 -4.55
N PRO A 112 -0.61 25.36 -3.48
CA PRO A 112 -0.92 24.43 -2.38
C PRO A 112 -2.34 24.63 -1.84
N ALA A 113 -3.08 23.53 -1.64
CA ALA A 113 -4.45 23.58 -1.11
C ALA A 113 -4.52 23.99 0.37
N ILE A 114 -3.43 23.79 1.10
CA ILE A 114 -3.22 24.22 2.50
C ILE A 114 -1.80 24.78 2.64
N ASP A 115 -1.52 25.48 3.74
CA ASP A 115 -0.14 25.78 4.12
C ASP A 115 0.48 24.52 4.73
N THR A 116 1.08 23.68 3.90
CA THR A 116 1.62 22.37 4.33
C THR A 116 2.66 22.49 5.45
N ALA A 117 3.37 23.61 5.58
CA ALA A 117 4.35 23.78 6.66
C ALA A 117 3.67 23.95 8.02
N ARG A 118 2.52 24.65 8.05
CA ARG A 118 1.78 24.95 9.27
C ARG A 118 0.67 23.94 9.56
N ASP A 119 -0.10 23.58 8.54
CA ASP A 119 -1.40 22.93 8.68
C ASP A 119 -1.32 21.39 8.58
N PHE A 120 -0.24 20.83 8.01
CA PHE A 120 -0.03 19.38 8.00
C PHE A 120 0.26 18.86 9.43
N PRO A 121 -0.25 17.67 9.83
CA PRO A 121 -0.22 17.21 11.22
C PRO A 121 1.14 16.63 11.68
N TRP A 122 2.25 17.34 11.43
CA TRP A 122 3.64 16.89 11.65
C TRP A 122 3.90 16.26 13.03
N GLU A 123 3.39 16.89 14.09
CA GLU A 123 3.58 16.42 15.46
C GLU A 123 2.83 15.11 15.74
N ALA A 124 1.60 14.99 15.24
CA ALA A 124 0.81 13.78 15.40
C ALA A 124 1.48 12.59 14.71
N VAL A 125 1.97 12.77 13.47
CA VAL A 125 2.70 11.73 12.73
C VAL A 125 4.02 11.38 13.44
N THR A 126 4.72 12.38 13.99
CA THR A 126 5.96 12.15 14.75
C THR A 126 5.70 11.32 16.01
N ARG A 127 4.61 11.61 16.72
CA ARG A 127 4.20 10.84 17.90
C ARG A 127 3.84 9.40 17.53
N GLN A 128 3.16 9.19 16.41
CA GLN A 128 2.85 7.86 15.90
C GLN A 128 4.12 7.07 15.60
N ALA A 129 5.10 7.66 14.89
CA ALA A 129 6.38 7.00 14.64
C ALA A 129 7.16 6.68 15.92
N ARG A 130 7.14 7.57 16.92
CA ARG A 130 7.76 7.28 18.23
C ARG A 130 7.09 6.11 18.95
N SER A 131 5.76 6.08 18.96
CA SER A 131 4.99 4.97 19.53
C SER A 131 5.29 3.67 18.82
N PHE A 132 5.29 3.68 17.48
CA PHE A 132 5.67 2.55 16.65
C PHE A 132 7.08 2.05 16.97
N ALA A 133 8.07 2.95 17.03
CA ALA A 133 9.45 2.59 17.37
C ALA A 133 9.54 1.91 18.73
N ALA A 134 8.87 2.45 19.75
CA ALA A 134 8.85 1.86 21.09
C ALA A 134 8.23 0.46 21.10
N ARG A 135 7.08 0.27 20.44
CA ARG A 135 6.41 -1.04 20.33
C ARG A 135 7.26 -2.05 19.55
N PHE A 136 7.79 -1.63 18.40
CA PHE A 136 8.60 -2.49 17.55
C PHE A 136 9.88 -2.92 18.26
N SER A 137 10.59 -1.98 18.91
CA SER A 137 11.77 -2.30 19.73
C SER A 137 11.44 -3.25 20.87
N ALA A 138 10.28 -3.11 21.53
CA ALA A 138 9.86 -4.02 22.59
C ALA A 138 9.56 -5.44 22.06
N GLN A 139 8.94 -5.55 20.88
CA GLN A 139 8.56 -6.86 20.29
C GLN A 139 9.73 -7.58 19.63
N ARG A 140 10.70 -6.83 19.06
CA ARG A 140 11.76 -7.38 18.20
C ARG A 140 13.17 -7.24 18.76
N GLY A 141 13.36 -6.50 19.84
CA GLY A 141 14.69 -6.21 20.40
C GLY A 141 15.57 -5.30 19.54
N LEU A 142 15.04 -4.79 18.41
CA LEU A 142 15.75 -3.90 17.49
C LEU A 142 15.51 -2.45 17.92
N LYS A 143 16.56 -1.77 18.38
CA LYS A 143 16.47 -0.35 18.76
C LYS A 143 16.26 0.51 17.52
N MET A 144 15.12 1.18 17.44
CA MET A 144 14.79 2.08 16.33
C MET A 144 14.79 3.53 16.78
N THR A 145 15.34 4.41 15.94
CA THR A 145 15.23 5.86 16.15
C THR A 145 14.13 6.40 15.25
N ALA A 146 13.00 6.80 15.85
CA ALA A 146 11.91 7.42 15.11
C ALA A 146 12.34 8.77 14.51
N PRO A 147 12.03 9.04 13.23
CA PRO A 147 12.26 10.36 12.66
C PRO A 147 11.36 11.41 13.32
N ARG A 148 11.83 12.65 13.34
CA ARG A 148 10.97 13.82 13.58
C ARG A 148 10.47 14.28 12.22
N TYR A 149 9.18 14.14 11.96
CA TYR A 149 8.60 14.67 10.73
C TYR A 149 8.39 16.18 10.87
N CYS A 150 8.77 16.89 9.82
CA CYS A 150 8.59 18.32 9.63
C CYS A 150 8.75 18.62 8.13
N MET A 151 8.52 19.87 7.75
CA MET A 151 8.72 20.30 6.36
C MET A 151 10.15 19.99 5.85
N ASP A 152 11.19 20.24 6.64
CA ASP A 152 12.57 19.94 6.22
C ASP A 152 12.80 18.45 5.95
N TRP A 153 12.28 17.59 6.83
CA TRP A 153 12.31 16.14 6.63
C TRP A 153 11.59 15.76 5.33
N PHE A 154 10.40 16.34 5.09
CA PHE A 154 9.62 16.05 3.90
C PHE A 154 10.33 16.48 2.62
N LEU A 155 10.90 17.69 2.59
CA LEU A 155 11.69 18.18 1.46
C LEU A 155 12.92 17.29 1.21
N ALA A 156 13.61 16.86 2.27
CA ALA A 156 14.74 15.93 2.16
C ALA A 156 14.29 14.56 1.62
N LYS A 157 13.16 14.04 2.11
CA LYS A 157 12.58 12.78 1.65
C LYS A 157 12.21 12.86 0.16
N CYS A 158 11.54 13.92 -0.28
CA CYS A 158 11.23 14.14 -1.70
C CYS A 158 12.51 14.08 -2.56
N ARG A 159 13.59 14.73 -2.15
CA ARG A 159 14.88 14.65 -2.86
C ARG A 159 15.42 13.21 -2.90
N GLN A 160 15.40 12.52 -1.76
CA GLN A 160 15.89 11.13 -1.64
C GLN A 160 15.14 10.16 -2.57
N ILE A 161 13.82 10.30 -2.69
CA ILE A 161 12.98 9.40 -3.51
C ILE A 161 12.73 9.93 -4.93
N GLY A 162 13.42 11.01 -5.34
CA GLY A 162 13.34 11.56 -6.69
C GLY A 162 11.98 12.15 -7.03
N MET A 163 11.40 12.95 -6.12
CA MET A 163 10.16 13.69 -6.29
C MET A 163 10.39 15.20 -6.33
N ASP A 164 9.61 15.89 -7.17
CA ASP A 164 9.48 17.33 -7.11
C ASP A 164 8.64 17.73 -5.90
N SER A 165 9.27 18.37 -4.91
CA SER A 165 8.61 18.75 -3.65
C SER A 165 7.44 19.72 -3.88
N GLY A 166 7.58 20.68 -4.79
CA GLY A 166 6.53 21.64 -5.11
C GLY A 166 5.27 20.97 -5.67
N ARG A 167 5.43 20.08 -6.64
CA ARG A 167 4.34 19.27 -7.22
C ARG A 167 3.74 18.33 -6.17
N THR A 168 4.55 17.78 -5.29
CA THR A 168 4.08 16.91 -4.19
C THR A 168 3.21 17.71 -3.23
N ILE A 169 3.65 18.88 -2.77
CA ILE A 169 2.83 19.79 -1.94
C ILE A 169 1.51 20.11 -2.63
N ARG A 170 1.53 20.44 -3.93
CA ARG A 170 0.33 20.73 -4.72
C ARG A 170 -0.54 19.51 -5.04
N SER A 171 -0.05 18.29 -4.77
CA SER A 171 -0.84 17.06 -4.93
C SER A 171 -1.73 16.79 -3.72
N LEU A 172 -1.50 17.44 -2.57
CA LEU A 172 -2.37 17.31 -1.42
C LEU A 172 -3.73 17.97 -1.71
N GLY A 173 -4.81 17.27 -1.41
CA GLY A 173 -6.17 17.65 -1.82
C GLY A 173 -6.51 17.29 -3.27
N SER A 174 -5.83 16.30 -3.88
CA SER A 174 -6.16 15.81 -5.23
C SER A 174 -6.70 14.38 -5.20
N LEU A 175 -7.63 14.07 -6.08
CA LEU A 175 -8.27 12.75 -6.14
C LEU A 175 -7.34 11.72 -6.79
N GLY A 176 -6.80 12.08 -7.95
CA GLY A 176 -6.06 11.16 -8.81
C GLY A 176 -6.87 10.43 -9.86
N GLY A 177 -6.26 9.39 -10.44
CA GLY A 177 -6.88 8.51 -11.42
C GLY A 177 -6.88 7.06 -10.96
N GLY A 178 -7.21 6.14 -11.86
CA GLY A 178 -7.43 4.74 -11.51
C GLY A 178 -8.83 4.55 -10.95
N ASN A 179 -8.95 3.81 -9.84
CA ASN A 179 -10.22 3.55 -9.16
C ASN A 179 -10.57 4.59 -8.09
N HIS A 180 -9.91 5.75 -8.04
CA HIS A 180 -10.20 6.80 -7.08
C HIS A 180 -11.47 7.58 -7.46
N PHE A 181 -12.35 7.81 -6.50
CA PHE A 181 -13.65 8.46 -6.72
C PHE A 181 -14.10 9.31 -5.53
N ILE A 182 -15.09 10.17 -5.81
CA ILE A 182 -15.93 10.81 -4.80
C ILE A 182 -17.36 10.44 -5.15
N GLU A 183 -18.12 9.93 -4.19
CA GLU A 183 -19.51 9.54 -4.38
C GLU A 183 -20.37 10.13 -3.26
N ILE A 184 -21.61 10.49 -3.60
CA ILE A 184 -22.64 10.83 -2.64
C ILE A 184 -23.71 9.73 -2.66
N GLY A 185 -23.96 9.12 -1.51
CA GLY A 185 -24.97 8.07 -1.32
C GLY A 185 -25.98 8.44 -0.24
N ARG A 186 -27.14 7.79 -0.25
CA ARG A 186 -28.16 7.93 0.81
C ARG A 186 -28.17 6.67 1.68
N SER A 187 -28.11 6.86 2.99
CA SER A 187 -28.28 5.78 3.97
C SER A 187 -29.68 5.20 3.89
N THR A 188 -29.79 3.87 3.74
CA THR A 188 -31.07 3.16 3.73
C THR A 188 -31.70 3.01 5.12
N THR A 189 -30.98 3.40 6.18
CA THR A 189 -31.44 3.26 7.57
C THR A 189 -31.75 4.62 8.21
N SER A 190 -30.86 5.61 8.02
CA SER A 190 -31.02 6.94 8.64
C SER A 190 -31.61 8.00 7.69
N GLU A 191 -31.69 7.69 6.38
CA GLU A 191 -32.02 8.61 5.29
C GLU A 191 -31.04 9.78 5.10
N ASP A 192 -29.97 9.84 5.89
CA ASP A 192 -28.92 10.85 5.74
C ASP A 192 -28.08 10.57 4.49
N LEU A 193 -27.62 11.64 3.86
CA LEU A 193 -26.66 11.63 2.78
C LEU A 193 -25.25 11.52 3.34
N TRP A 194 -24.43 10.74 2.64
CA TRP A 194 -23.05 10.47 2.95
C TRP A 194 -22.18 10.79 1.74
N VAL A 195 -21.02 11.39 1.96
CA VAL A 195 -19.97 11.48 0.95
C VAL A 195 -18.91 10.44 1.25
N THR A 196 -18.49 9.67 0.25
CA THR A 196 -17.36 8.74 0.33
C THR A 196 -16.24 9.20 -0.60
N ILE A 197 -15.06 9.44 -0.03
CA ILE A 197 -13.85 9.86 -0.75
C ILE A 197 -12.88 8.67 -0.78
N HIS A 198 -12.60 8.13 -1.96
CA HIS A 198 -11.63 7.06 -2.15
C HIS A 198 -10.37 7.58 -2.85
N THR A 199 -9.25 7.62 -2.12
CA THR A 199 -7.93 8.02 -2.64
C THR A 199 -6.81 7.61 -1.68
N GLY A 200 -5.56 7.77 -2.14
CA GLY A 200 -4.36 7.37 -1.41
C GLY A 200 -3.30 8.46 -1.32
N SER A 201 -2.03 8.03 -1.19
CA SER A 201 -0.88 8.92 -0.97
C SER A 201 -0.34 9.56 -2.26
N ARG A 202 -1.13 9.48 -3.35
CA ARG A 202 -0.77 10.01 -4.67
C ARG A 202 0.56 9.38 -5.14
N GLY A 203 1.44 10.18 -5.75
CA GLY A 203 2.75 9.69 -6.18
C GLY A 203 3.73 9.40 -5.02
N PHE A 204 3.42 9.82 -3.80
CA PHE A 204 4.36 9.75 -2.67
C PHE A 204 4.57 8.31 -2.20
N GLY A 205 3.48 7.56 -1.96
CA GLY A 205 3.57 6.14 -1.59
C GLY A 205 4.24 5.29 -2.67
N LEU A 206 3.93 5.54 -3.95
CA LEU A 206 4.58 4.86 -5.09
C LEU A 206 6.11 5.04 -5.05
N LYS A 207 6.56 6.27 -4.80
CA LYS A 207 7.99 6.60 -4.80
C LYS A 207 8.70 6.01 -3.57
N ILE A 208 8.04 5.95 -2.42
CA ILE A 208 8.53 5.21 -1.25
C ILE A 208 8.67 3.72 -1.55
N ALA A 209 7.61 3.08 -2.06
CA ALA A 209 7.63 1.66 -2.38
C ALA A 209 8.76 1.33 -3.37
N ASN A 210 8.89 2.13 -4.45
CA ASN A 210 9.96 1.96 -5.43
C ASN A 210 11.36 2.17 -4.85
N TYR A 211 11.56 3.20 -4.02
CA TYR A 211 12.85 3.49 -3.40
C TYR A 211 13.31 2.30 -2.56
N TRP A 212 12.45 1.83 -1.67
CA TRP A 212 12.72 0.73 -0.76
C TRP A 212 12.83 -0.62 -1.49
N GLN A 213 12.01 -0.86 -2.52
CA GLN A 213 12.18 -2.03 -3.38
C GLN A 213 13.54 -2.01 -4.08
N SER A 214 14.02 -0.85 -4.53
CA SER A 214 15.35 -0.75 -5.15
C SER A 214 16.48 -1.12 -4.18
N ILE A 215 16.32 -0.82 -2.90
CA ILE A 215 17.26 -1.23 -1.84
C ILE A 215 17.19 -2.75 -1.66
N ALA A 216 15.99 -3.31 -1.51
CA ALA A 216 15.79 -4.75 -1.39
C ALA A 216 16.43 -5.51 -2.56
N THR A 217 16.13 -5.07 -3.79
CA THR A 217 16.70 -5.65 -5.00
C THR A 217 18.22 -5.55 -5.01
N ARG A 218 18.80 -4.38 -4.69
CA ARG A 218 20.27 -4.22 -4.66
C ARG A 218 20.92 -5.17 -3.66
N ASN A 219 20.38 -5.24 -2.44
CA ASN A 219 20.93 -6.04 -1.36
C ASN A 219 20.85 -7.55 -1.67
N ARG A 220 19.81 -8.00 -2.39
CA ARG A 220 19.60 -9.42 -2.70
C ARG A 220 20.18 -9.89 -4.03
N THR A 221 20.39 -8.99 -4.99
CA THR A 221 20.74 -9.39 -6.37
C THR A 221 22.19 -9.10 -6.78
N THR A 222 22.97 -8.45 -5.92
CA THR A 222 24.40 -8.19 -6.17
C THR A 222 25.16 -9.48 -6.43
N GLY A 223 25.83 -9.57 -7.58
CA GLY A 223 26.60 -10.75 -8.02
C GLY A 223 25.76 -11.93 -8.56
N LEU A 224 24.44 -11.94 -8.41
CA LEU A 224 23.61 -13.07 -8.84
C LEU A 224 23.63 -13.31 -10.35
N ARG A 225 23.77 -12.25 -11.15
CA ARG A 225 23.89 -12.39 -12.62
C ARG A 225 25.13 -13.16 -13.03
N ASP A 226 26.25 -12.93 -12.38
CA ASP A 226 27.50 -13.65 -12.66
C ASP A 226 27.42 -15.11 -12.20
N ILE A 227 26.78 -15.36 -11.05
CA ILE A 227 26.49 -16.72 -10.56
C ILE A 227 25.59 -17.45 -11.56
N LEU A 228 24.45 -16.85 -11.94
CA LEU A 228 23.52 -17.43 -12.91
C LEU A 228 24.22 -17.74 -14.24
N ARG A 229 25.07 -16.83 -14.74
CA ARG A 229 25.84 -17.05 -15.98
C ARG A 229 26.77 -18.25 -15.84
N THR A 230 27.51 -18.32 -14.74
CA THR A 230 28.50 -19.37 -14.49
C THR A 230 27.84 -20.73 -14.35
N GLU A 231 26.78 -20.83 -13.56
CA GLU A 231 26.06 -22.09 -13.38
C GLU A 231 25.31 -22.52 -14.64
N THR A 232 24.73 -21.58 -15.39
CA THR A 232 24.10 -21.89 -16.68
C THR A 232 25.11 -22.48 -17.67
N ALA A 233 26.33 -21.93 -17.72
CA ALA A 233 27.40 -22.47 -18.55
C ALA A 233 27.78 -23.90 -18.11
N ARG A 234 27.90 -24.12 -16.79
CA ARG A 234 28.19 -25.44 -16.22
C ARG A 234 27.11 -26.47 -16.56
N ILE A 235 25.84 -26.14 -16.35
CA ILE A 235 24.69 -27.02 -16.65
C ILE A 235 24.68 -27.42 -18.12
N LYS A 236 24.93 -26.47 -19.03
CA LYS A 236 24.97 -26.74 -20.49
C LYS A 236 26.13 -27.64 -20.89
N ALA A 237 27.27 -27.56 -20.20
CA ALA A 237 28.44 -28.38 -20.47
C ALA A 237 28.30 -29.81 -19.90
N GLU A 238 27.73 -29.95 -18.69
CA GLU A 238 27.72 -31.22 -17.95
C GLU A 238 26.45 -32.07 -18.19
N THR A 239 25.35 -31.46 -18.65
CA THR A 239 24.07 -32.18 -18.81
C THR A 239 24.00 -32.91 -20.16
N LYS A 240 24.06 -34.24 -20.12
CA LYS A 240 24.01 -35.12 -21.31
C LYS A 240 22.68 -35.04 -22.06
N ASN A 241 21.55 -35.07 -21.33
CA ASN A 241 20.23 -34.99 -21.94
C ASN A 241 19.79 -33.53 -22.10
N ARG A 242 19.74 -33.06 -23.35
CA ARG A 242 19.38 -31.68 -23.67
C ARG A 242 17.99 -31.26 -23.19
N ARG A 243 17.05 -32.20 -23.04
CA ARG A 243 15.68 -31.91 -22.55
C ARG A 243 15.68 -31.44 -21.09
N ASP A 244 16.68 -31.82 -20.31
CA ASP A 244 16.73 -31.53 -18.86
C ASP A 244 17.41 -30.18 -18.55
N ILE A 245 18.10 -29.58 -19.53
CA ILE A 245 18.88 -28.34 -19.34
C ILE A 245 17.98 -27.19 -18.87
N GLN A 246 16.81 -27.02 -19.48
CA GLN A 246 15.91 -25.91 -19.15
C GLN A 246 15.35 -26.03 -17.74
N GLY A 247 14.99 -27.24 -17.31
CA GLY A 247 14.53 -27.51 -15.94
C GLY A 247 15.59 -27.16 -14.90
N LYS A 248 16.83 -27.61 -15.10
CA LYS A 248 17.94 -27.29 -14.19
C LYS A 248 18.27 -25.80 -14.13
N ILE A 249 18.19 -25.09 -15.26
CA ILE A 249 18.39 -23.61 -15.26
C ILE A 249 17.25 -22.93 -14.49
N ALA A 250 16.01 -23.42 -14.62
CA ALA A 250 14.87 -22.91 -13.87
C ALA A 250 15.03 -23.14 -12.35
N GLU A 251 15.54 -24.30 -11.93
CA GLU A 251 15.88 -24.57 -10.53
C GLU A 251 16.94 -23.60 -9.99
N VAL A 252 17.99 -23.31 -10.78
CA VAL A 252 18.99 -22.29 -10.41
C VAL A 252 18.35 -20.92 -10.24
N ARG A 253 17.53 -20.47 -11.20
CA ARG A 253 16.84 -19.17 -11.09
C ARG A 253 15.99 -19.08 -9.84
N THR A 254 15.20 -20.13 -9.56
CA THR A 254 14.36 -20.23 -8.37
C THR A 254 15.20 -20.14 -7.10
N ARG A 255 16.30 -20.90 -7.03
CA ARG A 255 17.23 -20.86 -5.89
C ARG A 255 17.88 -19.49 -5.69
N LEU A 256 18.14 -18.75 -6.78
CA LEU A 256 18.69 -17.40 -6.74
C LEU A 256 17.62 -16.31 -6.56
N GLY A 257 16.33 -16.65 -6.49
CA GLY A 257 15.24 -15.66 -6.37
C GLY A 257 15.07 -14.77 -7.62
N LEU A 258 15.41 -15.29 -8.81
CA LEU A 258 15.29 -14.58 -10.08
C LEU A 258 14.05 -15.01 -10.85
N ASP A 259 13.48 -14.09 -11.64
CA ASP A 259 12.36 -14.37 -12.54
C ASP A 259 12.77 -15.33 -13.68
N LYS A 260 11.79 -15.72 -14.50
CA LYS A 260 12.01 -16.60 -15.66
C LYS A 260 13.02 -16.06 -16.69
N ASN A 261 13.28 -14.75 -16.69
CA ASN A 261 14.22 -14.06 -17.57
C ASN A 261 15.60 -13.85 -16.91
N GLY A 262 15.78 -14.24 -15.64
CA GLY A 262 17.01 -13.98 -14.88
C GLY A 262 17.12 -12.55 -14.32
N ASN A 263 16.01 -11.83 -14.25
CA ASN A 263 15.89 -10.52 -13.62
C ASN A 263 15.44 -10.64 -12.16
N PRO A 264 15.59 -9.57 -11.35
CA PRO A 264 14.93 -9.50 -10.05
C PRO A 264 13.44 -9.82 -10.18
N SER A 265 12.95 -10.66 -9.27
CA SER A 265 11.55 -11.11 -9.22
C SER A 265 10.58 -9.99 -8.84
N GLY A 266 11.10 -8.96 -8.16
CA GLY A 266 10.27 -7.92 -7.53
C GLY A 266 9.69 -8.35 -6.19
N LEU A 267 10.08 -9.52 -5.68
CA LEU A 267 9.76 -10.05 -4.35
C LEU A 267 10.97 -10.00 -3.41
N GLU A 268 12.02 -9.28 -3.79
CA GLU A 268 13.14 -9.05 -2.86
C GLU A 268 12.64 -8.29 -1.64
N TRP A 269 13.13 -8.69 -0.45
CA TRP A 269 12.66 -8.20 0.83
C TRP A 269 13.72 -7.39 1.57
N LEU A 270 13.23 -6.53 2.46
CA LEU A 270 13.98 -5.81 3.47
C LEU A 270 13.91 -6.55 4.81
N GLU A 271 14.95 -6.38 5.62
CA GLU A 271 15.04 -6.83 7.01
C GLU A 271 15.75 -5.75 7.85
N ASP A 272 15.74 -5.90 9.17
CA ASP A 272 16.47 -5.05 10.13
C ASP A 272 16.28 -3.54 9.91
N GLU A 273 17.38 -2.78 9.79
CA GLU A 273 17.39 -1.32 9.66
C GLU A 273 16.69 -0.82 8.40
N ASP A 274 16.80 -1.55 7.29
CA ASP A 274 16.14 -1.19 6.05
C ASP A 274 14.62 -1.39 6.14
N MET A 275 14.19 -2.50 6.76
CA MET A 275 12.77 -2.71 7.06
C MET A 275 12.25 -1.58 7.96
N ALA A 276 12.98 -1.26 9.04
CA ALA A 276 12.64 -0.17 9.93
C ALA A 276 12.47 1.17 9.18
N GLY A 277 13.40 1.51 8.29
CA GLY A 277 13.32 2.71 7.46
C GLY A 277 12.08 2.74 6.56
N TYR A 278 11.77 1.62 5.89
CA TYR A 278 10.55 1.49 5.08
C TYR A 278 9.28 1.68 5.91
N LEU A 279 9.20 1.08 7.10
CA LEU A 279 8.03 1.18 7.97
C LEU A 279 7.80 2.63 8.43
N PHE A 280 8.85 3.39 8.75
CA PHE A 280 8.71 4.82 9.06
C PHE A 280 8.28 5.66 7.87
N ASP A 281 8.83 5.42 6.68
CA ASP A 281 8.41 6.16 5.48
C ASP A 281 6.94 5.84 5.13
N MET A 282 6.51 4.60 5.32
CA MET A 282 5.13 4.18 5.13
C MET A 282 4.17 4.81 6.16
N ILE A 283 4.56 4.97 7.43
CA ILE A 283 3.77 5.73 8.42
C ILE A 283 3.50 7.14 7.90
N PHE A 284 4.52 7.82 7.40
CA PHE A 284 4.34 9.16 6.83
C PHE A 284 3.46 9.15 5.57
N ALA A 285 3.64 8.17 4.67
CA ALA A 285 2.83 8.05 3.46
C ALA A 285 1.34 7.83 3.79
N GLN A 286 1.03 7.05 4.83
CA GLN A 286 -0.33 6.86 5.33
C GLN A 286 -0.92 8.19 5.85
N ALA A 287 -0.18 8.93 6.66
CA ALA A 287 -0.60 10.24 7.14
C ALA A 287 -0.81 11.24 5.99
N TYR A 288 0.05 11.21 4.96
CA TYR A 288 -0.13 12.02 3.76
C TYR A 288 -1.42 11.67 3.03
N ALA A 289 -1.76 10.37 2.90
CA ALA A 289 -3.01 9.93 2.28
C ALA A 289 -4.26 10.34 3.09
N GLU A 290 -4.19 10.23 4.41
CA GLU A 290 -5.25 10.66 5.32
C GLU A 290 -5.48 12.16 5.22
N GLU A 291 -4.41 12.96 5.26
CA GLU A 291 -4.51 14.40 5.10
C GLU A 291 -5.02 14.80 3.70
N ASN A 292 -4.64 14.04 2.66
CA ASN A 292 -5.19 14.23 1.32
C ASN A 292 -6.72 14.08 1.32
N ARG A 293 -7.26 13.07 2.00
CA ARG A 293 -8.71 12.88 2.15
C ARG A 293 -9.37 13.99 2.95
N ARG A 294 -8.76 14.43 4.07
CA ARG A 294 -9.27 15.55 4.88
C ARG A 294 -9.36 16.86 4.09
N VAL A 295 -8.34 17.18 3.30
CA VAL A 295 -8.35 18.38 2.46
C VAL A 295 -9.49 18.30 1.43
N ILE A 296 -9.70 17.15 0.79
CA ILE A 296 -10.83 16.94 -0.14
C ILE A 296 -12.17 17.06 0.60
N ALA A 297 -12.31 16.47 1.79
CA ALA A 297 -13.51 16.58 2.61
C ALA A 297 -13.85 18.04 2.94
N SER A 298 -12.84 18.87 3.23
CA SER A 298 -13.04 20.31 3.46
C SER A 298 -13.59 21.04 2.23
N VAL A 299 -13.17 20.65 1.02
CA VAL A 299 -13.68 21.21 -0.24
C VAL A 299 -15.14 20.83 -0.44
N LEU A 300 -15.49 19.58 -0.16
CA LEU A 300 -16.88 19.08 -0.25
C LEU A 300 -17.79 19.77 0.76
N CYS A 301 -17.35 19.94 2.00
CA CYS A 301 -18.10 20.68 3.02
C CYS A 301 -18.41 22.11 2.57
N ARG A 302 -17.44 22.80 1.94
CA ARG A 302 -17.67 24.13 1.37
C ARG A 302 -18.62 24.12 0.18
N ALA A 303 -18.54 23.11 -0.69
CA ALA A 303 -19.43 22.96 -1.85
C ALA A 303 -20.90 22.75 -1.43
N LEU A 304 -21.09 22.01 -0.35
CA LEU A 304 -22.39 21.64 0.20
C LEU A 304 -22.94 22.66 1.21
N GLY A 305 -22.08 23.51 1.78
CA GLY A 305 -22.46 24.43 2.85
C GLY A 305 -22.78 23.71 4.16
N VAL A 306 -22.05 22.63 4.46
CA VAL A 306 -22.32 21.71 5.58
C VAL A 306 -21.09 21.47 6.44
N GLU A 307 -21.31 20.91 7.62
CA GLU A 307 -20.26 20.37 8.49
C GLU A 307 -20.25 18.84 8.43
N ILE A 308 -19.11 18.24 8.78
CA ILE A 308 -18.97 16.79 8.91
C ILE A 308 -19.83 16.33 10.09
N GLY A 309 -20.78 15.44 9.82
CA GLY A 309 -21.55 14.72 10.82
C GLY A 309 -20.82 13.48 11.33
N ASP A 310 -21.50 12.34 11.33
CA ASP A 310 -20.87 11.06 11.61
C ASP A 310 -19.86 10.69 10.51
N GLU A 311 -18.70 10.15 10.87
CA GLU A 311 -17.63 9.79 9.96
C GLU A 311 -16.99 8.44 10.25
N VAL A 312 -16.51 7.79 9.19
CA VAL A 312 -15.82 6.50 9.22
C VAL A 312 -14.62 6.58 8.28
N HIS A 313 -13.54 5.89 8.65
CA HIS A 313 -12.31 5.79 7.85
C HIS A 313 -11.95 4.32 7.68
N SER A 314 -11.51 3.94 6.48
CA SER A 314 -11.00 2.58 6.24
C SER A 314 -9.85 2.62 5.24
N VAL A 315 -8.67 2.19 5.68
CA VAL A 315 -7.46 2.10 4.83
C VAL A 315 -7.32 0.66 4.39
N HIS A 316 -6.94 0.42 3.12
CA HIS A 316 -6.89 -0.93 2.57
C HIS A 316 -5.55 -1.34 1.94
N ASN A 317 -4.55 -0.46 1.93
CA ASN A 317 -3.17 -0.76 1.50
C ASN A 317 -2.16 -0.22 2.51
N PHE A 318 -1.79 -1.01 3.50
CA PHE A 318 -0.89 -0.54 4.56
C PHE A 318 -0.32 -1.67 5.42
N ILE A 319 0.68 -1.33 6.22
CA ILE A 319 1.03 -2.08 7.43
C ILE A 319 0.67 -1.19 8.60
N SER A 320 -0.16 -1.72 9.50
CA SER A 320 -0.58 -0.97 10.68
C SER A 320 0.60 -0.79 11.63
N PRO A 321 0.87 0.43 12.10
CA PRO A 321 1.85 0.67 13.15
C PRO A 321 1.37 0.17 14.52
N GLU A 322 0.10 -0.22 14.64
CA GLU A 322 -0.51 -0.68 15.89
C GLU A 322 -0.47 -2.20 15.99
N ASP A 323 -1.06 -2.90 15.02
CA ASP A 323 -1.20 -4.36 15.06
C ASP A 323 -0.13 -5.13 14.29
N PHE A 324 0.72 -4.42 13.54
CA PHE A 324 1.75 -5.00 12.68
C PHE A 324 1.19 -6.00 11.65
N ILE A 325 -0.03 -5.82 11.16
CA ILE A 325 -0.62 -6.64 10.10
C ILE A 325 -0.47 -5.91 8.77
N ILE A 326 0.03 -6.65 7.78
CA ILE A 326 0.11 -6.26 6.38
C ILE A 326 -1.26 -6.46 5.75
N ARG A 327 -1.77 -5.44 5.06
CA ARG A 327 -3.05 -5.49 4.35
C ARG A 327 -2.90 -4.93 2.94
N LYS A 328 -3.34 -5.70 1.94
CA LYS A 328 -3.34 -5.34 0.54
C LYS A 328 -4.72 -5.59 -0.06
N GLY A 329 -5.48 -4.53 -0.32
CA GLY A 329 -6.90 -4.63 -0.65
C GLY A 329 -7.71 -5.28 0.47
N ALA A 330 -7.37 -4.99 1.72
CA ALA A 330 -8.09 -5.52 2.88
C ALA A 330 -8.04 -4.47 4.01
N ILE A 331 -9.06 -4.42 4.84
CA ILE A 331 -9.22 -3.41 5.90
C ILE A 331 -9.04 -4.03 7.29
N SER A 332 -8.94 -3.21 8.32
CA SER A 332 -9.15 -3.63 9.71
C SER A 332 -10.64 -3.84 9.98
N SER A 333 -10.94 -4.76 10.90
CA SER A 333 -12.30 -5.13 11.28
C SER A 333 -12.33 -5.65 12.72
N TYR A 334 -11.75 -4.89 13.65
CA TYR A 334 -11.78 -5.20 15.07
C TYR A 334 -13.21 -5.13 15.63
N ASP A 335 -13.42 -5.74 16.80
CA ASP A 335 -14.72 -5.67 17.48
C ASP A 335 -15.17 -4.21 17.63
N ASP A 336 -16.42 -3.94 17.26
CA ASP A 336 -17.04 -2.61 17.23
C ASP A 336 -16.41 -1.58 16.27
N GLU A 337 -15.45 -1.98 15.43
CA GLU A 337 -14.86 -1.10 14.42
C GLU A 337 -15.84 -0.87 13.26
N ARG A 338 -16.15 0.41 13.01
CA ARG A 338 -16.92 0.80 11.83
C ARG A 338 -16.04 0.77 10.60
N MET A 339 -16.57 0.24 9.50
CA MET A 339 -15.82 0.06 8.25
C MET A 339 -16.60 0.52 7.03
N ILE A 340 -15.85 0.84 5.97
CA ILE A 340 -16.37 1.18 4.65
C ILE A 340 -15.98 0.04 3.70
N ILE A 341 -16.97 -0.57 3.06
CA ILE A 341 -16.80 -1.49 1.95
C ILE A 341 -17.32 -0.79 0.70
N PRO A 342 -16.44 -0.43 -0.26
CA PRO A 342 -16.87 0.16 -1.52
C PRO A 342 -17.54 -0.92 -2.38
N PHE A 343 -18.36 -0.48 -3.33
CA PHE A 343 -19.10 -1.32 -4.27
C PHE A 343 -18.24 -1.94 -5.37
#